data_AF-A0AA95KJA8-F1
#
_entry.id   AF-A0AA95KJA8-F1
#
_cell.length_a   1.000
_cell.length_b   1.000
_cell.length_c   1.000
_cell.angle_alpha   90.00
_cell.angle_beta   90.00
_cell.angle_gamma   90.00
#
_symmetry.space_group_name_H-M   'P 1'
#
loop_
_entity.id
_entity.type
_entity.pdbx_description
1 polymer ?
#
loop_
_entity_poly.entity_id
_entity_poly.type
_entity_poly.pdbx_seq_one_letter_code
_entity_poly.pdbx_strand_id
1 'polypeptide(L)'
;MFPAKAKLLLIPLITLVLLNTYDIYEDLLEADHHPAHLYTEVAILSISLLFIGFLLRQSWKKHEELQQLKQELSNAHQNIYQLNKQNEKMRQANQHYSALIQEQMRDWDFTTSEKEVALLLLKGLSFEEIATIRSTKDKTVRQQATSIYRKAGVAGRHELAAWFFEDFLT
;
A
#
# COMPACT_ATOMS: atom_id res chain seq x y z
N MET A 1 22.86 -2.60 15.77
CA MET A 1 22.89 -1.49 16.77
C MET A 1 22.10 -1.94 17.98
N PHE A 2 22.75 -2.43 19.05
CA PHE A 2 22.05 -2.87 20.27
C PHE A 2 21.16 -1.74 20.80
N PRO A 3 19.89 -1.99 21.14
CA PRO A 3 18.99 -0.93 21.59
C PRO A 3 19.56 -0.24 22.81
N ALA A 4 19.45 1.09 22.83
CA ALA A 4 19.87 1.92 23.95
C ALA A 4 19.32 1.41 25.30
N LYS A 5 18.12 0.81 25.30
CA LYS A 5 17.50 0.19 26.49
C LYS A 5 18.22 -1.06 26.99
N ALA A 6 18.72 -1.93 26.09
CA ALA A 6 19.51 -3.10 26.51
C ALA A 6 20.89 -2.65 27.02
N LYS A 7 21.52 -1.66 26.40
CA LYS A 7 22.77 -1.08 26.90
C LYS A 7 22.61 -0.50 28.31
N LEU A 8 21.50 0.20 28.58
CA LEU A 8 21.20 0.78 29.88
C LEU A 8 21.00 -0.29 30.98
N LEU A 9 20.39 -1.43 30.65
CA LEU A 9 20.20 -2.55 31.59
C LEU A 9 21.45 -3.41 31.79
N LEU A 10 22.35 -3.45 30.81
CA LEU A 10 23.61 -4.21 30.90
C LEU A 10 24.64 -3.53 31.82
N ILE A 11 24.69 -2.20 31.86
CA ILE A 11 25.63 -1.43 32.69
C ILE A 11 25.58 -1.84 34.18
N PRO A 12 24.43 -1.75 34.89
CA PRO A 12 24.37 -2.10 36.31
C PRO A 12 24.66 -3.58 36.58
N LEU A 13 24.33 -4.45 35.62
CA LEU A 13 24.51 -5.90 35.75
C LEU A 13 25.98 -6.31 35.57
N ILE A 14 26.70 -5.65 34.66
CA ILE A 14 28.16 -5.78 34.53
C ILE A 14 28.85 -5.23 35.77
N THR A 15 28.40 -4.10 36.31
CA THR A 15 28.93 -3.55 37.57
C THR A 15 28.74 -4.51 38.74
N LEU A 16 27.57 -5.15 38.85
CA LEU A 16 27.29 -6.14 39.89
C LEU A 16 28.18 -7.39 39.76
N VAL A 17 28.41 -7.86 38.52
CA VAL A 17 29.33 -8.97 38.25
C VAL A 17 30.78 -8.62 38.64
N LEU A 18 31.25 -7.40 38.32
CA LEU A 18 32.59 -6.95 38.67
C LEU A 18 32.79 -6.83 40.19
N LEU A 19 31.78 -6.32 40.90
CA LEU A 19 31.84 -6.15 42.36
C LEU A 19 31.91 -7.50 43.07
N ASN A 20 31.05 -8.44 42.68
CA ASN A 20 31.05 -9.80 43.22
C ASN A 20 32.33 -10.58 42.85
N THR A 21 32.89 -10.36 41.65
CA THR A 21 34.19 -10.97 41.28
C THR A 21 35.34 -10.43 42.14
N TYR A 22 35.27 -9.15 42.54
CA TYR A 22 36.26 -8.53 43.41
C TYR A 22 36.17 -9.09 44.84
N ASP A 23 34.95 -9.24 45.37
CA ASP A 23 34.71 -9.83 46.68
C ASP A 23 35.23 -11.28 46.75
N ILE A 24 34.93 -12.11 45.72
CA ILE A 24 35.46 -13.48 45.62
C ILE A 24 36.99 -13.52 45.59
N TYR A 25 37.64 -12.51 44.99
CA TYR A 25 39.10 -12.46 44.90
C TYR A 25 39.76 -12.14 46.25
N GLU A 26 39.17 -11.24 47.04
CA GLU A 26 39.64 -10.98 48.42
C GLU A 26 39.40 -12.20 49.32
N ASP A 27 38.23 -12.83 49.23
CA ASP A 27 37.89 -14.04 50.00
C ASP A 27 38.80 -15.24 49.68
N LEU A 28 39.34 -15.34 48.46
CA LEU A 28 40.29 -16.39 48.09
C LEU A 28 41.69 -16.19 48.69
N LEU A 29 42.04 -14.95 49.06
CA LEU A 29 43.34 -14.57 49.62
C LEU A 29 43.37 -14.65 51.15
N GLU A 30 42.22 -14.47 51.82
CA GLU A 30 42.07 -14.61 53.26
C GLU A 30 41.59 -16.03 53.66
N ALA A 31 42.49 -16.85 54.21
CA ALA A 31 42.28 -18.30 54.39
C ALA A 31 41.32 -18.74 55.51
N ASP A 32 40.46 -17.87 56.06
CA ASP A 32 39.71 -18.13 57.30
C ASP A 32 38.19 -17.96 57.18
N HIS A 33 37.61 -18.17 55.99
CA HIS A 33 36.19 -17.87 55.74
C HIS A 33 35.29 -19.10 55.68
N HIS A 34 34.06 -18.92 56.18
CA HIS A 34 33.02 -19.95 56.20
C HIS A 34 32.63 -20.34 54.76
N PRO A 35 32.56 -21.64 54.42
CA PRO A 35 32.32 -22.11 53.05
C PRO A 35 30.95 -21.68 52.47
N ALA A 36 30.03 -21.18 53.30
CA ALA A 36 28.68 -20.78 52.89
C ALA A 36 28.63 -19.51 52.02
N HIS A 37 29.54 -18.54 52.21
CA HIS A 37 29.54 -17.27 51.47
C HIS A 37 29.91 -17.48 49.99
N LEU A 38 30.94 -18.29 49.72
CA LEU A 38 31.40 -18.63 48.38
C LEU A 38 30.28 -19.25 47.50
N TYR A 39 29.43 -20.11 48.08
CA TYR A 39 28.31 -20.69 47.32
C TYR A 39 27.26 -19.65 46.93
N THR A 40 26.98 -18.67 47.80
CA THR A 40 25.98 -17.63 47.52
C THR A 40 26.44 -16.66 46.44
N GLU A 41 27.72 -16.31 46.42
CA GLU A 41 28.30 -15.39 45.44
C GLU A 41 28.35 -15.98 44.04
N VAL A 42 28.77 -17.24 43.92
CA VAL A 42 28.78 -17.98 42.65
C VAL A 42 27.35 -18.18 42.11
N ALA A 43 26.36 -18.39 42.98
CA ALA A 43 24.96 -18.50 42.59
C ALA A 43 24.42 -17.18 42.00
N ILE A 44 24.73 -16.04 42.62
CA ILE A 44 24.32 -14.72 42.14
C ILE A 44 24.94 -14.39 40.77
N LEU A 45 26.23 -14.68 40.58
CA LEU A 45 26.92 -14.50 39.30
C LEU A 45 26.27 -15.33 38.18
N SER A 46 25.96 -16.59 38.48
CA SER A 46 25.35 -17.51 37.52
C SER A 46 23.95 -17.06 37.10
N ILE A 47 23.11 -16.65 38.05
CA ILE A 47 21.76 -16.14 37.77
C ILE A 47 21.81 -14.85 36.94
N SER A 48 22.74 -13.95 37.27
CA SER A 48 22.93 -12.68 36.55
C SER A 48 23.36 -12.91 35.09
N LEU A 49 24.30 -13.83 34.84
CA LEU A 49 24.75 -14.19 33.51
C LEU A 49 23.62 -14.81 32.66
N LEU A 50 22.81 -15.69 33.24
CA LEU A 50 21.66 -16.27 32.56
C LEU A 50 20.62 -15.18 32.19
N PHE A 51 20.37 -14.25 33.10
CA PHE A 51 19.46 -13.14 32.87
C PHE A 51 19.94 -12.20 31.76
N ILE A 52 21.25 -11.87 31.72
CA ILE A 52 21.88 -11.14 30.61
C ILE A 52 21.63 -11.87 29.29
N GLY A 53 21.94 -13.17 29.23
CA GLY A 53 21.80 -13.97 28.02
C GLY A 53 20.36 -14.02 27.51
N PHE A 54 19.39 -14.13 28.43
CA PHE A 54 17.97 -14.09 28.11
C PHE A 54 17.54 -12.72 27.55
N LEU A 55 17.91 -11.62 28.20
CA LEU A 55 17.59 -10.26 27.75
C LEU A 55 18.21 -9.95 26.39
N LEU A 56 19.45 -10.41 26.15
CA LEU A 56 20.08 -10.29 24.84
C LEU A 56 19.26 -11.06 23.80
N ARG A 57 18.93 -12.34 24.00
CA ARG A 57 18.08 -13.08 23.05
C ARG A 57 16.75 -12.37 22.76
N GLN A 58 16.06 -11.91 23.81
CA GLN A 58 14.78 -11.21 23.67
C GLN A 58 14.91 -9.91 22.90
N SER A 59 15.99 -9.16 23.15
CA SER A 59 16.25 -7.87 22.53
C SER A 59 16.49 -7.98 21.03
N TRP A 60 17.18 -9.03 20.57
CA TRP A 60 17.53 -9.17 19.16
C TRP A 60 16.30 -9.54 18.33
N LYS A 61 15.45 -10.45 18.84
CA LYS A 61 14.20 -10.85 18.17
C LYS A 61 13.23 -9.68 17.94
N LYS A 62 13.18 -8.73 18.88
CA LYS A 62 12.33 -7.53 18.77
C LYS A 62 12.81 -6.51 17.75
N HIS A 63 14.10 -6.49 17.43
CA HIS A 63 14.62 -5.58 16.41
C HIS A 63 14.23 -6.03 15.01
N GLU A 64 14.16 -7.34 14.77
CA GLU A 64 13.76 -7.91 13.49
C GLU A 64 12.28 -7.60 13.17
N GLU A 65 11.37 -7.84 14.12
CA GLU A 65 9.93 -7.54 13.95
C GLU A 65 9.68 -6.06 13.61
N LEU A 66 10.38 -5.13 14.30
CA LEU A 66 10.24 -3.70 14.06
C LEU A 66 10.80 -3.27 12.71
N GLN A 67 11.90 -3.88 12.26
CA GLN A 67 12.46 -3.59 10.95
C GLN A 67 11.55 -4.11 9.83
N GLN A 68 10.97 -5.29 10.01
CA GLN A 68 9.98 -5.85 9.08
C GLN A 68 8.76 -4.94 8.97
N LEU A 69 8.16 -4.54 10.09
CA LEU A 69 6.98 -3.66 10.08
C LEU A 69 7.26 -2.31 9.40
N LYS A 70 8.44 -1.72 9.65
CA LYS A 70 8.85 -0.48 8.97
C LYS A 70 9.05 -0.68 7.48
N GLN A 71 9.64 -1.81 7.08
CA GLN A 71 9.84 -2.15 5.68
C GLN A 71 8.50 -2.37 4.97
N GLU A 72 7.57 -3.09 5.60
CA GLU A 72 6.21 -3.29 5.08
C GLU A 72 5.48 -1.96 4.93
N LEU A 73 5.56 -1.07 5.93
CA LEU A 73 4.97 0.25 5.83
C LEU A 73 5.58 1.07 4.68
N SER A 74 6.91 1.01 4.51
CA SER A 74 7.61 1.72 3.43
C SER A 74 7.20 1.17 2.05
N ASN A 75 7.14 -0.15 1.90
CA ASN A 75 6.69 -0.80 0.69
C ASN A 75 5.23 -0.46 0.37
N ALA A 76 4.35 -0.44 1.38
CA ALA A 76 2.95 -0.05 1.22
C ALA A 76 2.81 1.40 0.74
N HIS A 77 3.57 2.34 1.32
CA HIS A 77 3.60 3.73 0.86
C HIS A 77 4.08 3.85 -0.58
N GLN A 78 5.13 3.11 -0.96
CA GLN A 78 5.63 3.08 -2.34
C GLN A 78 4.58 2.52 -3.30
N ASN A 79 3.89 1.43 -2.93
CA ASN A 79 2.82 0.86 -3.74
C ASN A 79 1.67 1.84 -3.93
N ILE A 80 1.22 2.53 -2.87
CA ILE A 80 0.19 3.56 -2.95
C ILE A 80 0.64 4.69 -3.89
N TYR A 81 1.88 5.15 -3.77
CA TYR A 81 2.43 6.18 -4.67
C TYR A 81 2.43 5.73 -6.14
N GLN A 82 2.85 4.50 -6.42
CA GLN A 82 2.85 3.94 -7.77
C GLN A 82 1.43 3.80 -8.33
N LEU A 83 0.48 3.30 -7.54
CA LEU A 83 -0.93 3.21 -7.92
C LEU A 83 -1.52 4.59 -8.23
N ASN A 84 -1.26 5.59 -7.39
CA ASN A 84 -1.73 6.95 -7.63
C ASN A 84 -1.16 7.53 -8.92
N LYS A 85 0.14 7.32 -9.18
CA LYS A 85 0.79 7.76 -10.41
C LYS A 85 0.22 7.08 -11.67
N GLN A 86 -0.09 5.78 -11.58
CA GLN A 86 -0.76 5.06 -12.67
C GLN A 86 -2.18 5.58 -12.91
N ASN A 87 -2.95 5.78 -11.83
CA ASN A 87 -4.29 6.35 -11.91
C ASN A 87 -4.28 7.77 -12.51
N GLU A 88 -3.28 8.59 -12.18
CA GLU A 88 -3.13 9.92 -12.74
C GLU A 88 -2.88 9.89 -14.25
N LYS A 89 -1.98 9.01 -14.73
CA LYS A 89 -1.76 8.79 -16.17
C LYS A 89 -3.03 8.33 -16.87
N MET A 90 -3.75 7.37 -16.30
CA MET A 90 -5.03 6.89 -16.83
C MET A 90 -6.08 8.01 -16.85
N ARG A 91 -6.12 8.84 -15.81
CA ARG A 91 -7.04 9.98 -15.73
C ARG A 91 -6.73 11.03 -16.79
N GLN A 92 -5.45 11.36 -17.01
CA GLN A 92 -5.03 12.28 -18.06
C GLN A 92 -5.38 11.75 -19.45
N ALA A 93 -5.11 10.46 -19.72
CA ALA A 93 -5.49 9.82 -20.98
C ALA A 93 -7.02 9.84 -21.20
N ASN A 94 -7.80 9.49 -20.17
CA ASN A 94 -9.27 9.54 -20.23
C ASN A 94 -9.81 10.96 -20.42
N GLN A 95 -9.19 11.97 -19.80
CA GLN A 95 -9.58 13.38 -19.97
C GLN A 95 -9.31 13.86 -21.40
N HIS A 96 -8.14 13.54 -21.95
CA HIS A 96 -7.80 13.87 -23.32
C HIS A 96 -8.78 13.21 -24.30
N TYR A 97 -9.03 11.91 -24.15
CA TYR A 97 -9.99 11.17 -24.97
C TYR A 97 -11.42 11.71 -24.85
N SER A 98 -11.87 12.02 -23.63
CA SER A 98 -13.19 12.63 -23.43
C SER A 98 -13.32 14.00 -24.10
N ALA A 99 -12.23 14.76 -24.20
CA ALA A 99 -12.23 16.03 -24.92
C ALA A 99 -12.38 15.81 -26.43
N LEU A 100 -11.64 14.86 -27.01
CA LEU A 100 -11.74 14.48 -28.43
C LEU A 100 -13.14 14.00 -28.79
N ILE A 101 -13.77 13.15 -27.96
CA ILE A 101 -15.16 12.75 -28.17
C ILE A 101 -16.09 13.96 -28.21
N GLN A 102 -15.96 14.87 -27.26
CA GLN A 102 -16.85 16.03 -27.16
C GLN A 102 -16.69 16.99 -28.33
N GLU A 103 -15.45 17.16 -28.82
CA GLU A 103 -15.13 17.94 -30.00
C GLU A 103 -15.77 17.31 -31.24
N GLN A 104 -15.58 16.00 -31.47
CA GLN A 104 -16.18 15.34 -32.62
C GLN A 104 -17.71 15.38 -32.58
N MET A 105 -18.32 15.17 -31.41
CA MET A 105 -19.76 15.28 -31.25
C MET A 105 -20.29 16.70 -31.51
N ARG A 106 -19.46 17.73 -31.32
CA ARG A 106 -19.80 19.10 -31.71
C ARG A 106 -19.69 19.26 -33.22
N ASP A 107 -18.67 18.70 -33.86
CA ASP A 107 -18.47 18.79 -35.31
C ASP A 107 -19.57 18.07 -36.11
N TRP A 108 -20.15 17.01 -35.54
CA TRP A 108 -21.35 16.34 -36.08
C TRP A 108 -22.68 17.00 -35.69
N ASP A 109 -22.65 18.16 -35.02
CA ASP A 109 -23.84 18.90 -34.58
C ASP A 109 -24.82 18.04 -33.75
N PHE A 110 -24.30 17.26 -32.80
CA PHE A 110 -25.16 16.49 -31.89
C PHE A 110 -25.84 17.43 -30.88
N THR A 111 -27.13 17.24 -30.69
CA THR A 111 -27.88 17.86 -29.59
C THR A 111 -27.43 17.29 -28.25
N THR A 112 -27.69 17.99 -27.15
CA THR A 112 -27.35 17.51 -25.79
C THR A 112 -27.88 16.10 -25.53
N SER A 113 -29.11 15.81 -25.96
CA SER A 113 -29.70 14.48 -25.84
C SER A 113 -29.02 13.42 -26.71
N GLU A 114 -28.59 13.77 -27.91
CA GLU A 114 -27.84 12.85 -28.79
C GLU A 114 -26.44 12.56 -28.23
N LYS A 115 -25.75 13.55 -27.66
CA LYS A 115 -24.44 13.35 -27.01
C LYS A 115 -24.51 12.34 -25.87
N GLU A 116 -25.55 12.44 -25.02
CA GLU A 116 -25.78 11.48 -23.94
C GLU A 116 -26.00 10.06 -24.46
N VAL A 117 -26.86 9.90 -25.48
CA VAL A 117 -27.13 8.58 -26.07
C VAL A 117 -25.89 8.03 -26.76
N ALA A 118 -25.17 8.84 -27.54
CA ALA A 118 -23.96 8.44 -28.23
C ALA A 118 -22.89 7.97 -27.23
N LEU A 119 -22.68 8.71 -26.12
CA LEU A 119 -21.73 8.30 -25.07
C LEU A 119 -22.10 6.95 -24.46
N LEU A 120 -23.39 6.70 -24.20
CA LEU A 120 -23.85 5.42 -23.65
C LEU A 120 -23.74 4.27 -24.68
N LEU A 121 -23.92 4.55 -25.97
CA LEU A 121 -23.71 3.57 -27.04
C LEU A 121 -22.23 3.18 -27.15
N LEU A 122 -21.31 4.14 -27.04
CA LEU A 122 -19.86 3.90 -27.02
C LEU A 122 -19.43 3.10 -25.78
N LYS A 123 -20.12 3.28 -24.65
CA LYS A 123 -19.90 2.49 -23.43
C LYS A 123 -20.36 1.04 -23.53
N GLY A 124 -20.99 0.62 -24.63
CA GLY A 124 -21.40 -0.77 -24.79
C GLY A 124 -22.86 -1.06 -24.40
N LEU A 125 -23.63 -0.05 -23.98
CA LEU A 125 -24.99 -0.28 -23.48
C LEU A 125 -25.99 -0.59 -24.60
N SER A 126 -26.94 -1.46 -24.30
CA SER A 126 -28.10 -1.76 -25.13
C SER A 126 -29.11 -0.60 -25.09
N PHE A 127 -30.00 -0.55 -26.08
CA PHE A 127 -31.02 0.49 -26.12
C PHE A 127 -31.98 0.44 -24.92
N GLU A 128 -32.22 -0.74 -24.36
CA GLU A 128 -33.04 -0.94 -23.17
C GLU A 128 -32.36 -0.39 -21.90
N GLU A 129 -31.06 -0.66 -21.73
CA GLU A 129 -30.27 -0.09 -20.62
C GLU A 129 -30.20 1.44 -20.72
N ILE A 130 -30.00 1.97 -21.93
CA ILE A 130 -29.98 3.42 -22.16
C ILE A 130 -31.35 4.04 -21.86
N ALA A 131 -32.43 3.39 -22.30
CA ALA A 131 -33.79 3.84 -22.02
C ALA A 131 -34.05 3.90 -20.52
N THR A 132 -33.60 2.89 -19.78
CA THR A 132 -33.68 2.83 -18.31
C THR A 132 -32.87 3.95 -17.65
N ILE A 133 -31.60 4.14 -18.03
CA ILE A 133 -30.72 5.17 -17.44
C ILE A 133 -31.26 6.58 -17.71
N ARG A 134 -31.81 6.81 -18.89
CA ARG A 134 -32.33 8.13 -19.29
C ARG A 134 -33.80 8.34 -18.93
N SER A 135 -34.46 7.37 -18.31
CA SER A 135 -35.91 7.40 -18.05
C SER A 135 -36.73 7.73 -19.31
N THR A 136 -36.36 7.13 -20.44
CA THR A 136 -37.02 7.31 -21.74
C THR A 136 -37.54 5.99 -22.30
N LYS A 137 -38.31 6.02 -23.39
CA LYS A 137 -38.75 4.79 -24.08
C LYS A 137 -37.63 4.27 -24.98
N ASP A 138 -37.47 2.96 -25.05
CA ASP A 138 -36.53 2.29 -25.96
C ASP A 138 -36.69 2.75 -27.42
N LYS A 139 -37.94 2.92 -27.89
CA LYS A 139 -38.23 3.48 -29.22
C LYS A 139 -37.61 4.86 -29.43
N THR A 140 -37.62 5.72 -28.41
CA THR A 140 -37.02 7.07 -28.46
C THR A 140 -35.50 6.97 -28.57
N VAL A 141 -34.88 6.06 -27.82
CA VAL A 141 -33.43 5.82 -27.89
C VAL A 141 -33.03 5.32 -29.28
N ARG A 142 -33.79 4.38 -29.87
CA ARG A 142 -33.54 3.90 -31.25
C ARG A 142 -33.66 5.02 -32.27
N GLN A 143 -34.68 5.87 -32.16
CA GLN A 143 -34.85 7.02 -33.04
C GLN A 143 -33.67 8.00 -32.92
N GLN A 144 -33.20 8.27 -31.71
CA GLN A 144 -32.01 9.10 -31.47
C GLN A 144 -30.74 8.44 -32.02
N ALA A 145 -30.57 7.13 -31.86
CA ALA A 145 -29.45 6.37 -32.43
C ALA A 145 -29.41 6.46 -33.97
N THR A 146 -30.56 6.34 -34.63
CA THR A 146 -30.63 6.52 -36.10
C THR A 146 -30.22 7.93 -36.53
N SER A 147 -30.61 8.97 -35.77
CA SER A 147 -30.18 10.34 -36.03
C SER A 147 -28.66 10.50 -35.86
N ILE A 148 -28.11 9.91 -34.80
CA ILE A 148 -26.66 9.88 -34.50
C ILE A 148 -25.90 9.24 -35.67
N TYR A 149 -26.28 8.04 -36.12
CA TYR A 149 -25.60 7.34 -37.21
C TYR A 149 -25.63 8.15 -38.50
N ARG A 150 -26.79 8.74 -38.84
CA ARG A 150 -26.93 9.59 -40.03
C ARG A 150 -26.04 10.83 -39.96
N LYS A 151 -25.96 11.50 -38.80
CA LYS A 151 -25.13 12.70 -38.61
C LYS A 151 -23.63 12.38 -38.63
N ALA A 152 -23.23 11.25 -38.06
CA ALA A 152 -21.85 10.77 -38.08
C ALA A 152 -21.42 10.15 -39.42
N GLY A 153 -22.37 9.89 -40.34
CA GLY A 153 -22.07 9.28 -41.64
C GLY A 153 -21.73 7.79 -41.58
N VAL A 154 -22.17 7.09 -40.53
CA VAL A 154 -21.89 5.66 -40.29
C VAL A 154 -23.15 4.81 -40.43
N ALA A 155 -23.01 3.54 -40.80
CA ALA A 155 -24.14 2.63 -41.02
C ALA A 155 -24.75 2.09 -39.72
N GLY A 156 -24.02 2.15 -38.60
CA GLY A 156 -24.57 1.71 -37.32
C GLY A 156 -23.61 1.76 -36.14
N ARG A 157 -24.02 1.11 -35.06
CA ARG A 157 -23.33 1.15 -33.75
C ARG A 157 -21.87 0.71 -33.81
N HIS A 158 -21.57 -0.34 -34.57
CA HIS A 158 -20.25 -0.95 -34.60
C HIS A 158 -19.27 -0.05 -35.35
N GLU A 159 -19.73 0.57 -36.42
CA GLU A 159 -18.94 1.52 -37.22
C GLU A 159 -18.76 2.85 -36.48
N LEU A 160 -19.79 3.33 -35.77
CA LEU A 160 -19.64 4.47 -34.86
C LEU A 160 -18.54 4.21 -33.82
N ALA A 161 -18.56 3.03 -33.18
CA ALA A 161 -17.54 2.67 -32.21
C ALA A 161 -16.16 2.52 -32.85
N ALA A 162 -16.07 1.87 -34.02
CA ALA A 162 -14.83 1.70 -34.75
C ALA A 162 -14.19 3.05 -35.11
N TRP A 163 -14.99 4.02 -35.55
CA TRP A 163 -14.53 5.37 -35.87
C TRP A 163 -13.82 6.02 -34.66
N PHE A 164 -14.42 5.96 -33.47
CA PHE A 164 -13.78 6.49 -32.26
C PHE A 164 -12.56 5.69 -31.80
N PHE A 165 -12.49 4.40 -32.13
CA PHE A 165 -11.34 3.55 -31.80
C PHE A 165 -10.16 3.69 -32.77
N GLU A 166 -10.39 4.02 -34.05
CA GLU A 166 -9.32 4.33 -35.00
C GLU A 166 -8.55 5.58 -34.56
N ASP A 167 -9.26 6.63 -34.13
CA ASP A 167 -8.66 7.83 -33.53
C ASP A 167 -7.99 7.56 -32.17
N PHE A 168 -8.37 6.48 -31.48
CA PHE A 168 -7.71 6.08 -30.23
C PHE A 168 -6.35 5.39 -30.45
N LEU A 169 -6.20 4.68 -31.57
CA LEU A 169 -5.00 3.88 -31.88
C LEU A 169 -3.93 4.63 -32.67
N THR A 170 -4.25 5.82 -33.18
CA THR A 170 -3.35 6.65 -34.01
C THR A 170 -2.67 7.72 -33.17
#